data_AF-A0AAP4UF25-F1
#
_entry.id   AF-A0AAP4UF25-F1
#
_cell.length_a   1.000
_cell.length_b   1.000
_cell.length_c   1.000
_cell.angle_alpha   90.00
_cell.angle_beta   90.00
_cell.angle_gamma   90.00
#
_symmetry.space_group_name_H-M   'P 1'
#
loop_
_entity.id
_entity.type
_entity.pdbx_description
1 polymer ?
#
loop_
_entity_poly.entity_id
_entity_poly.type
_entity_poly.pdbx_seq_one_letter_code
_entity_poly.pdbx_strand_id
1 'polypeptide(L)'
;MHLKTTFAAGLALLLSCSSLQATEINTADSSEVTALKQAFISDQVNKGFSEQEVKDFLATANHNQAVLDAISKPWEAKPWHQYYPIFLTDKRLEKGLEFWHDNAETINNAADKFQVDPQIIVAIIGIETFYGGYMGNYKVQDALYTLGFYYPPRATFFRSEFGNLMSLVKEEQLDNDNLKGSYAGAMGFGQFIPSSYRHYAVDFSGDGRRDLLNNKQDAIGSVANYFHQHGWQRGAPVTLELNHTVDTAPKAKVWVKGKPTQTVADILTPTLSLAKAKDIDASQRALLVKLDQPEATEYWLGLNNFYVITRYNRSPLYAMAVYQFSQQLEAAYHAN
;
A
#
# COMPACT_ATOMS: atom_id res chain seq x y z
N MET A 1 27.03 54.00 -44.37
CA MET A 1 26.56 54.34 -45.73
C MET A 1 25.95 53.09 -46.33
N HIS A 2 24.68 53.20 -46.75
CA HIS A 2 23.81 52.20 -47.42
C HIS A 2 23.16 51.05 -46.62
N LEU A 3 22.00 51.41 -46.06
CA LEU A 3 20.75 50.64 -46.09
C LEU A 3 20.48 50.02 -47.47
N LYS A 4 19.89 48.81 -47.47
CA LYS A 4 18.64 48.54 -48.20
C LYS A 4 17.73 47.60 -47.41
N THR A 5 16.57 48.15 -47.10
CA THR A 5 15.33 47.56 -46.58
C THR A 5 14.53 46.88 -47.69
N THR A 6 13.81 45.79 -47.35
CA THR A 6 12.41 45.62 -47.79
C THR A 6 11.62 44.71 -46.84
N PHE A 7 10.41 45.18 -46.53
CA PHE A 7 9.25 44.58 -45.85
C PHE A 7 8.78 43.25 -46.52
N ALA A 8 7.95 42.36 -45.95
CA ALA A 8 6.63 42.60 -45.33
C ALA A 8 6.03 41.31 -44.71
N ALA A 9 4.96 41.51 -43.91
CA ALA A 9 3.91 40.59 -43.45
C ALA A 9 4.31 39.56 -42.37
N GLY A 10 3.75 39.51 -41.17
CA GLY A 10 2.41 39.92 -40.74
C GLY A 10 1.61 38.67 -40.38
N LEU A 11 1.73 38.20 -39.13
CA LEU A 11 0.67 37.42 -38.49
C LEU A 11 0.74 37.62 -36.98
N ALA A 12 -0.10 38.53 -36.50
CA ALA A 12 -0.49 38.61 -35.11
C ALA A 12 -1.32 37.37 -34.79
N LEU A 13 -0.77 36.42 -34.03
CA LEU A 13 -1.57 35.41 -33.36
C LEU A 13 -1.91 35.95 -31.97
N LEU A 14 -3.16 36.39 -31.85
CA LEU A 14 -3.81 36.77 -30.61
C LEU A 14 -3.58 35.68 -29.55
N LEU A 15 -2.87 36.05 -28.48
CA LEU A 15 -2.89 35.36 -27.20
C LEU A 15 -4.33 35.46 -26.66
N SER A 16 -5.21 34.55 -27.08
CA SER A 16 -6.43 34.27 -26.34
C SER A 16 -6.01 33.59 -25.05
N CYS A 17 -5.77 34.41 -24.04
CA CYS A 17 -5.68 34.00 -22.65
C CYS A 17 -7.07 33.48 -22.27
N SER A 18 -7.36 32.23 -22.65
CA SER A 18 -8.44 31.47 -22.04
C SER A 18 -8.00 31.27 -20.61
N SER A 19 -8.54 32.08 -19.71
CA SER A 19 -8.52 31.82 -18.29
C SER A 19 -9.01 30.39 -18.10
N LEU A 20 -8.08 29.46 -17.89
CA LEU A 20 -8.38 28.25 -17.16
C LEU A 20 -8.88 28.74 -15.81
N GLN A 21 -10.20 28.82 -15.66
CA GLN A 21 -10.82 28.81 -14.36
C GLN A 21 -10.23 27.60 -13.67
N ALA A 22 -9.34 27.87 -12.71
CA ALA A 22 -9.03 26.93 -11.67
C ALA A 22 -10.39 26.52 -11.11
N THR A 23 -10.81 25.31 -11.40
CA THR A 23 -11.91 24.69 -10.69
C THR A 23 -11.36 24.55 -9.28
N GLU A 24 -11.74 25.50 -8.42
CA GLU A 24 -11.62 25.33 -6.99
C GLU A 24 -12.19 23.94 -6.68
N ILE A 25 -11.38 23.12 -6.04
CA ILE A 25 -11.83 21.85 -5.48
C ILE A 25 -12.92 22.24 -4.50
N ASN A 26 -14.16 22.17 -4.97
CA ASN A 26 -15.32 22.57 -4.20
C ASN A 26 -15.36 21.64 -3.01
N THR A 27 -15.02 22.17 -1.83
CA THR A 27 -15.26 21.54 -0.55
C THR A 27 -16.69 21.02 -0.58
N ALA A 28 -16.90 19.72 -0.36
CA ALA A 28 -18.23 19.12 -0.34
C ALA A 28 -19.22 20.07 0.33
N ASP A 29 -20.35 20.34 -0.32
CA ASP A 29 -21.34 21.29 0.18
C ASP A 29 -21.65 20.93 1.64
N SER A 30 -21.70 21.93 2.52
CA SER A 30 -22.01 21.76 3.94
C SER A 30 -23.27 20.91 4.17
N SER A 31 -24.22 20.96 3.23
CA SER A 31 -25.43 20.15 3.19
C SER A 31 -25.13 18.65 2.95
N GLU A 32 -24.24 18.33 2.02
CA GLU A 32 -23.83 16.96 1.68
C GLU A 32 -23.07 16.32 2.84
N VAL A 33 -22.12 17.04 3.44
CA VAL A 33 -21.38 16.55 4.62
C VAL A 33 -22.32 16.25 5.79
N THR A 34 -23.33 17.10 6.00
CA THR A 34 -24.34 16.89 7.04
C THR A 34 -25.15 15.63 6.78
N ALA A 35 -25.59 15.41 5.54
CA ALA A 35 -26.31 14.19 5.15
C ALA A 35 -25.45 12.93 5.34
N LEU A 36 -24.17 13.00 4.97
CA LEU A 36 -23.22 11.89 5.16
C LEU A 36 -23.01 11.55 6.64
N LYS A 37 -22.91 12.56 7.52
CA LYS A 37 -22.82 12.35 8.97
C LYS A 37 -24.08 11.70 9.52
N GLN A 38 -25.26 12.13 9.08
CA GLN A 38 -26.51 11.52 9.51
C GLN A 38 -26.62 10.05 9.06
N ALA A 39 -26.21 9.75 7.82
CA ALA A 39 -26.16 8.39 7.32
C ALA A 39 -25.15 7.52 8.11
N PHE A 40 -24.00 8.08 8.47
CA PHE A 40 -23.01 7.41 9.33
C PHE A 40 -23.58 7.11 10.72
N ILE A 41 -24.27 8.06 11.35
CA ILE A 41 -24.95 7.84 12.64
C ILE A 41 -25.90 6.65 12.54
N SER A 42 -26.80 6.64 11.55
CA SER A 42 -27.75 5.55 11.36
C SER A 42 -27.05 4.19 11.13
N ASP A 43 -25.99 4.15 10.33
CA ASP A 43 -25.22 2.92 10.06
C ASP A 43 -24.53 2.36 11.32
N GLN A 44 -23.91 3.22 12.13
CA GLN A 44 -23.26 2.78 13.36
C GLN A 44 -24.26 2.38 14.46
N VAL A 45 -25.41 3.06 14.54
CA VAL A 45 -26.50 2.65 15.45
C VAL A 45 -27.02 1.26 15.08
N ASN A 46 -27.20 0.98 13.78
CA ASN A 46 -27.56 -0.36 13.31
C ASN A 46 -26.51 -1.44 13.61
N LYS A 47 -25.25 -1.04 13.86
CA LYS A 47 -24.14 -1.91 14.26
C LYS A 47 -24.01 -2.05 15.78
N GLY A 48 -24.93 -1.46 16.56
CA GLY A 48 -25.02 -1.64 18.01
C GLY A 48 -24.40 -0.53 18.86
N PHE A 49 -23.95 0.58 18.26
CA PHE A 49 -23.57 1.76 19.02
C PHE A 49 -24.81 2.57 19.45
N SER A 50 -24.74 3.23 20.60
CA SER A 50 -25.73 4.25 20.94
C SER A 50 -25.53 5.49 20.06
N GLU A 51 -26.62 6.21 19.78
CA GLU A 51 -26.54 7.45 19.01
C GLU A 51 -25.60 8.48 19.65
N GLN A 52 -25.55 8.53 20.99
CA GLN A 52 -24.66 9.42 21.73
C GLN A 52 -23.18 9.04 21.52
N GLU A 53 -22.82 7.76 21.62
CA GLU A 53 -21.44 7.31 21.34
C GLU A 53 -20.98 7.73 19.94
N VAL A 54 -21.85 7.61 18.93
CA VAL A 54 -21.49 7.99 17.55
C VAL A 54 -21.36 9.51 17.39
N LYS A 55 -22.26 10.28 18.01
CA LYS A 55 -22.19 11.74 18.00
C LYS A 55 -20.93 12.25 18.70
N ASP A 56 -20.56 11.68 19.84
CA ASP A 56 -19.35 12.05 20.57
C ASP A 56 -18.11 11.73 19.74
N PHE A 57 -18.05 10.55 19.11
CA PHE A 57 -16.95 10.19 18.21
C PHE A 57 -16.87 11.11 16.98
N LEU A 58 -17.99 11.59 16.43
CA LEU A 58 -17.96 12.59 15.36
C LEU A 58 -17.52 13.97 15.88
N ALA A 59 -17.90 14.34 17.10
CA ALA A 59 -17.64 15.66 17.66
C ALA A 59 -16.15 15.88 18.01
N THR A 60 -15.40 14.82 18.31
CA THR A 60 -13.95 14.92 18.60
C THR A 60 -13.06 14.82 17.35
N ALA A 61 -13.65 14.58 16.17
CA ALA A 61 -12.92 14.48 14.91
C ALA A 61 -12.80 15.83 14.23
N ASN A 62 -11.58 16.19 13.80
CA ASN A 62 -11.28 17.46 13.15
C ASN A 62 -10.97 17.27 11.66
N HIS A 63 -11.46 18.20 10.84
CA HIS A 63 -11.02 18.29 9.45
C HIS A 63 -9.55 18.73 9.38
N ASN A 64 -8.74 18.02 8.59
CA ASN A 64 -7.31 18.25 8.48
C ASN A 64 -6.88 18.45 7.02
N GLN A 65 -6.64 19.69 6.60
CA GLN A 65 -6.27 20.02 5.22
C GLN A 65 -5.00 19.30 4.74
N ALA A 66 -4.01 19.09 5.62
CA ALA A 66 -2.77 18.42 5.26
C ALA A 66 -2.99 16.94 4.83
N VAL A 67 -4.11 16.34 5.23
CA VAL A 67 -4.50 15.00 4.77
C VAL A 67 -4.99 15.02 3.32
N LEU A 68 -5.78 16.03 2.94
CA LEU A 68 -6.25 16.22 1.56
C LEU A 68 -5.08 16.55 0.61
N ASP A 69 -4.13 17.35 1.10
CA ASP A 69 -2.93 17.71 0.34
C ASP A 69 -2.03 16.48 0.12
N ALA A 70 -1.93 15.60 1.12
CA ALA A 70 -1.14 14.37 1.04
C ALA A 70 -1.73 13.36 0.06
N ILE A 71 -3.05 13.11 0.10
CA ILE A 71 -3.69 12.12 -0.79
C ILE A 71 -3.69 12.55 -2.27
N SER A 72 -3.55 13.85 -2.53
CA SER A 72 -3.56 14.42 -3.89
C SER A 72 -2.21 14.33 -4.61
N LYS A 73 -1.17 13.75 -3.98
CA LYS A 73 0.19 13.60 -4.54
C LYS A 73 0.55 12.12 -4.76
N PRO A 74 0.04 11.45 -5.81
CA PRO A 74 0.31 10.02 -6.01
C PRO A 74 1.77 9.76 -6.37
N TRP A 75 2.47 8.98 -5.53
CA TRP A 75 3.84 8.49 -5.79
C TRP A 75 3.89 7.29 -6.75
N GLU A 76 2.74 6.66 -7.02
CA GLU A 76 2.59 5.39 -7.76
C GLU A 76 2.87 5.50 -9.28
N ALA A 77 3.21 6.70 -9.78
CA ALA A 77 3.48 6.95 -11.20
C ALA A 77 4.98 6.96 -11.56
N LYS A 78 5.88 6.69 -10.61
CA LYS A 78 7.33 6.70 -10.89
C LYS A 78 7.78 5.44 -11.64
N PRO A 79 8.74 5.55 -12.57
CA PRO A 79 9.37 4.37 -13.17
C PRO A 79 10.13 3.57 -12.11
N TRP A 80 10.30 2.27 -12.34
CA TRP A 80 10.85 1.34 -11.34
C TRP A 80 12.22 1.80 -10.81
N HIS A 81 13.11 2.25 -11.69
CA HIS A 81 14.45 2.72 -11.32
C HIS A 81 14.49 3.94 -10.38
N GLN A 82 13.39 4.69 -10.28
CA GLN A 82 13.24 5.78 -9.31
C GLN A 82 12.49 5.36 -8.06
N TYR A 83 11.74 4.27 -8.11
CA TYR A 83 10.91 3.78 -7.02
C TYR A 83 11.69 2.85 -6.08
N TYR A 84 12.38 1.84 -6.62
CA TYR A 84 13.06 0.83 -5.80
C TYR A 84 14.13 1.42 -4.85
N PRO A 85 14.92 2.45 -5.23
CA PRO A 85 15.97 2.99 -4.35
C PRO A 85 15.42 3.68 -3.09
N ILE A 86 14.11 3.97 -3.04
CA ILE A 86 13.45 4.52 -1.85
C ILE A 86 13.40 3.48 -0.72
N PHE A 87 13.32 2.20 -1.08
CA PHE A 87 13.12 1.09 -0.15
C PHE A 87 14.39 0.25 0.01
N LEU A 88 15.02 -0.13 -1.09
CA LEU A 88 16.21 -0.98 -1.12
C LEU A 88 17.44 -0.10 -0.85
N THR A 89 17.73 0.11 0.43
CA THR A 89 18.85 0.94 0.91
C THR A 89 19.65 0.16 1.93
N ASP A 90 20.97 0.37 1.96
CA ASP A 90 21.86 -0.28 2.94
C ASP A 90 21.41 -0.02 4.37
N LYS A 91 20.98 1.22 4.66
CA LYS A 91 20.46 1.60 5.98
C LYS A 91 19.23 0.79 6.40
N ARG A 92 18.30 0.51 5.47
CA ARG A 92 17.10 -0.29 5.77
C ARG A 92 17.44 -1.77 5.91
N LEU A 93 18.41 -2.25 5.13
CA LEU A 93 18.92 -3.61 5.24
C LEU A 93 19.59 -3.84 6.60
N GLU A 94 20.52 -2.97 7.01
CA GLU A 94 21.20 -3.03 8.32
C GLU A 94 20.19 -3.05 9.47
N LYS A 95 19.23 -2.11 9.46
CA LYS A 95 18.17 -2.06 10.49
C LYS A 95 17.23 -3.25 10.44
N GLY A 96 17.05 -3.86 9.28
CA GLY A 96 16.25 -5.08 9.13
C GLY A 96 16.92 -6.31 9.69
N LEU A 97 18.23 -6.44 9.51
CA LEU A 97 19.01 -7.50 10.13
C LEU A 97 18.99 -7.35 11.66
N GLU A 98 19.20 -6.15 12.20
CA GLU A 98 19.05 -5.86 13.63
C GLU A 98 17.66 -6.25 14.14
N PHE A 99 16.59 -5.78 13.48
CA PHE A 99 15.22 -6.14 13.85
C PHE A 99 14.98 -7.65 13.78
N TRP A 100 15.51 -8.34 12.77
CA TRP A 100 15.34 -9.79 12.63
C TRP A 100 16.09 -10.52 13.76
N HIS A 101 17.35 -10.17 14.05
CA HIS A 101 18.10 -10.78 15.14
C HIS A 101 17.43 -10.56 16.50
N ASP A 102 17.00 -9.34 16.80
CA ASP A 102 16.36 -8.98 18.07
C ASP A 102 15.00 -9.69 18.30
N ASN A 103 14.34 -10.11 17.22
CA ASN A 103 13.01 -10.72 17.27
C ASN A 103 12.97 -12.12 16.64
N ALA A 104 14.13 -12.80 16.53
CA ALA A 104 14.27 -14.02 15.75
C ALA A 104 13.32 -15.13 16.20
N GLU A 105 13.17 -15.34 17.52
CA GLU A 105 12.25 -16.32 18.07
C GLU A 105 10.81 -16.05 17.66
N THR A 106 10.33 -14.82 17.87
CA THR A 106 8.98 -14.39 17.50
C THR A 106 8.72 -14.52 16.00
N ILE A 107 9.67 -14.10 15.16
CA ILE A 107 9.56 -14.17 13.70
C ILE A 107 9.48 -15.63 13.26
N ASN A 108 10.34 -16.50 13.79
CA ASN A 108 10.33 -17.93 13.44
C ASN A 108 9.03 -18.60 13.90
N ASN A 109 8.57 -18.32 15.13
CA ASN A 109 7.30 -18.83 15.63
C ASN A 109 6.11 -18.37 14.77
N ALA A 110 6.11 -17.10 14.32
CA ALA A 110 5.05 -16.57 13.45
C ALA A 110 5.12 -17.19 12.05
N ALA A 111 6.31 -17.29 11.46
CA ALA A 111 6.57 -17.92 10.17
C ALA A 111 6.09 -19.38 10.16
N ASP A 112 6.40 -20.14 11.21
CA ASP A 112 5.99 -21.54 11.35
C ASP A 112 4.49 -21.68 11.60
N LYS A 113 3.91 -20.88 12.51
CA LYS A 113 2.47 -20.94 12.79
C LYS A 113 1.62 -20.58 11.59
N PHE A 114 1.99 -19.51 10.89
CA PHE A 114 1.19 -18.96 9.79
C PHE A 114 1.65 -19.42 8.40
N GLN A 115 2.72 -20.23 8.33
CA GLN A 115 3.28 -20.71 7.07
C GLN A 115 3.62 -19.56 6.11
N VAL A 116 4.37 -18.58 6.62
CA VAL A 116 4.87 -17.42 5.85
C VAL A 116 6.39 -17.39 5.93
N ASP A 117 7.06 -17.00 4.86
CA ASP A 117 8.52 -16.91 4.84
C ASP A 117 8.99 -15.75 5.74
N PRO A 118 9.94 -15.97 6.67
CA PRO A 118 10.27 -15.00 7.73
C PRO A 118 10.78 -13.65 7.19
N GLN A 119 11.54 -13.67 6.09
CA GLN A 119 12.04 -12.48 5.41
C GLN A 119 10.91 -11.59 4.88
N ILE A 120 9.73 -12.14 4.56
CA ILE A 120 8.58 -11.36 4.10
C ILE A 120 7.98 -10.55 5.25
N ILE A 121 7.90 -11.14 6.44
CA ILE A 121 7.41 -10.46 7.65
C ILE A 121 8.32 -9.26 7.97
N VAL A 122 9.64 -9.50 7.96
CA VAL A 122 10.65 -8.45 8.22
C VAL A 122 10.60 -7.37 7.13
N ALA A 123 10.54 -7.76 5.85
CA ALA A 123 10.50 -6.82 4.73
C ALA A 123 9.28 -5.90 4.78
N ILE A 124 8.10 -6.43 5.13
CA ILE A 124 6.87 -5.64 5.26
C ILE A 124 7.01 -4.58 6.35
N ILE A 125 7.40 -4.99 7.56
CA ILE A 125 7.58 -4.05 8.69
C ILE A 125 8.64 -2.99 8.36
N GLY A 126 9.72 -3.39 7.68
CA GLY A 126 10.77 -2.48 7.22
C GLY A 126 10.30 -1.49 6.16
N ILE A 127 9.47 -1.92 5.21
CA ILE A 127 8.93 -1.07 4.16
C ILE A 127 7.90 -0.09 4.70
N GLU A 128 6.98 -0.57 5.54
CA GLU A 128 5.87 0.22 6.05
C GLU A 128 6.31 1.31 7.02
N THR A 129 7.20 0.99 7.96
CA THR A 129 7.50 1.92 9.06
C THR A 129 8.98 2.07 9.38
N PHE A 130 9.88 1.45 8.61
CA PHE A 130 11.29 1.37 8.97
C PHE A 130 11.44 0.79 10.40
N TYR A 131 10.77 -0.34 10.63
CA TYR A 131 10.81 -1.06 11.92
C TYR A 131 10.31 -0.24 13.11
N GLY A 132 9.29 0.58 12.86
CA GLY A 132 8.66 1.47 13.84
C GLY A 132 9.24 2.88 13.93
N GLY A 133 10.29 3.20 13.16
CA GLY A 133 10.87 4.55 13.14
C GLY A 133 9.93 5.63 12.56
N TYR A 134 9.02 5.25 11.66
CA TYR A 134 8.09 6.16 10.98
C TYR A 134 6.67 5.55 10.92
N MET A 135 5.90 5.66 12.00
CA MET A 135 4.52 5.14 12.05
C MET A 135 3.45 6.16 11.60
N GLY A 136 3.86 7.39 11.29
CA GLY A 136 2.97 8.48 10.92
C GLY A 136 2.62 9.41 12.08
N ASN A 137 2.17 10.62 11.75
CA ASN A 137 1.98 11.72 12.71
C ASN A 137 0.57 12.32 12.69
N TYR A 138 -0.35 11.76 11.90
CA TYR A 138 -1.73 12.22 11.83
C TYR A 138 -2.57 11.53 12.88
N LYS A 139 -3.45 12.25 13.60
CA LYS A 139 -4.49 11.62 14.42
C LYS A 139 -5.37 10.78 13.49
N VAL A 140 -5.47 9.48 13.75
CA VAL A 140 -6.10 8.52 12.81
C VAL A 140 -7.57 8.86 12.61
N GLN A 141 -8.25 9.27 13.68
CA GLN A 141 -9.63 9.73 13.64
C GLN A 141 -9.80 10.91 12.66
N ASP A 142 -8.96 11.93 12.76
CA ASP A 142 -9.02 13.13 11.92
C ASP A 142 -8.72 12.81 10.46
N ALA A 143 -7.75 11.94 10.20
CA ALA A 143 -7.39 11.49 8.85
C ALA A 143 -8.57 10.78 8.16
N LEU A 144 -9.15 9.77 8.83
CA LEU A 144 -10.27 9.01 8.28
C LEU A 144 -11.56 9.83 8.20
N TYR A 145 -11.80 10.72 9.15
CA TYR A 145 -12.90 11.68 9.10
C TYR A 145 -12.76 12.62 7.90
N THR A 146 -11.58 13.23 7.73
CA THR A 146 -11.31 14.14 6.62
C THR A 146 -11.55 13.44 5.27
N LEU A 147 -10.96 12.26 5.07
CA LEU A 147 -11.10 11.53 3.82
C LEU A 147 -12.51 10.95 3.63
N GLY A 148 -13.17 10.54 4.71
CA GLY A 148 -14.50 9.96 4.65
C GLY A 148 -15.58 10.98 4.32
N PHE A 149 -15.48 12.20 4.82
CA PHE A 149 -16.54 13.19 4.68
C PHE A 149 -16.21 14.30 3.67
N TYR A 150 -14.93 14.50 3.33
CA TYR A 150 -14.48 15.64 2.52
C TYR A 150 -13.63 15.27 1.30
N TYR A 151 -13.41 13.97 1.03
CA TYR A 151 -12.68 13.50 -0.17
C TYR A 151 -13.55 12.59 -1.05
N PRO A 152 -14.40 13.16 -1.93
CA PRO A 152 -15.38 12.43 -2.73
C PRO A 152 -14.86 11.16 -3.46
N PRO A 153 -13.65 11.16 -4.09
CA PRO A 153 -13.21 10.02 -4.90
C PRO A 153 -13.15 8.67 -4.16
N ARG A 154 -12.93 8.69 -2.84
CA ARG A 154 -12.84 7.48 -2.00
C ARG A 154 -13.61 7.58 -0.68
N ALA A 155 -14.52 8.55 -0.57
CA ALA A 155 -15.22 8.89 0.65
C ALA A 155 -15.89 7.68 1.32
N THR A 156 -16.59 6.84 0.54
CA THR A 156 -17.27 5.64 1.05
C THR A 156 -16.31 4.65 1.73
N PHE A 157 -15.13 4.43 1.13
CA PHE A 157 -14.12 3.54 1.72
C PHE A 157 -13.61 4.10 3.05
N PHE A 158 -13.24 5.38 3.07
CA PHE A 158 -12.69 5.99 4.29
C PHE A 158 -13.73 6.17 5.40
N ARG A 159 -15.02 6.41 5.09
CA ARG A 159 -16.08 6.35 6.11
C ARG A 159 -16.27 4.94 6.68
N SER A 160 -16.14 3.91 5.85
CA SER A 160 -16.15 2.53 6.33
C SER A 160 -14.97 2.27 7.29
N GLU A 161 -13.77 2.76 6.96
CA GLU A 161 -12.63 2.67 7.87
C GLU A 161 -12.80 3.51 9.14
N PHE A 162 -13.43 4.69 9.06
CA PHE A 162 -13.77 5.51 10.23
C PHE A 162 -14.72 4.79 11.19
N GLY A 163 -15.73 4.07 10.68
CA GLY A 163 -16.59 3.21 11.49
C GLY A 163 -15.85 1.99 12.08
N ASN A 164 -14.92 1.40 11.32
CA ASN A 164 -14.05 0.34 11.86
C ASN A 164 -13.13 0.88 12.95
N LEU A 165 -12.63 2.11 12.84
CA LEU A 165 -11.84 2.74 13.90
C LEU A 165 -12.66 2.89 15.18
N MET A 166 -13.91 3.35 15.09
CA MET A 166 -14.81 3.47 16.24
C MET A 166 -14.98 2.13 16.97
N SER A 167 -15.15 1.03 16.21
CA SER A 167 -15.21 -0.32 16.77
C SER A 167 -13.88 -0.75 17.39
N LEU A 168 -12.78 -0.52 16.68
CA LEU A 168 -11.44 -0.92 17.11
C LEU A 168 -11.03 -0.23 18.42
N VAL A 169 -11.28 1.07 18.55
CA VAL A 169 -10.99 1.84 19.77
C VAL A 169 -11.68 1.23 20.98
N LYS A 170 -12.94 0.79 20.83
CA LYS A 170 -13.70 0.15 21.90
C LYS A 170 -13.22 -1.28 22.18
N GLU A 171 -12.95 -2.06 21.14
CA GLU A 171 -12.49 -3.45 21.23
C GLU A 171 -11.13 -3.56 21.91
N GLU A 172 -10.16 -2.75 21.49
CA GLU A 172 -8.76 -2.81 21.97
C GLU A 172 -8.44 -1.75 23.03
N GLN A 173 -9.44 -0.99 23.48
CA GLN A 173 -9.28 0.09 24.48
C GLN A 173 -8.18 1.09 24.10
N LEU A 174 -8.11 1.48 22.83
CA LEU A 174 -7.08 2.38 22.33
C LEU A 174 -7.30 3.80 22.85
N ASP A 175 -6.21 4.49 23.17
CA ASP A 175 -6.22 5.93 23.41
C ASP A 175 -6.40 6.68 22.07
N ASN A 176 -7.66 6.87 21.69
CA ASN A 176 -8.02 7.51 20.43
C ASN A 176 -7.53 8.96 20.31
N ASP A 177 -7.31 9.66 21.43
CA ASP A 177 -6.84 11.05 21.40
C ASP A 177 -5.36 11.15 20.99
N ASN A 178 -4.57 10.15 21.36
CA ASN A 178 -3.15 10.07 21.01
C ASN A 178 -2.84 9.05 19.90
N LEU A 179 -3.85 8.38 19.35
CA LEU A 179 -3.69 7.40 18.28
C LEU A 179 -3.24 8.07 16.98
N LYS A 180 -1.98 7.81 16.60
CA LYS A 180 -1.36 8.33 15.37
C LYS A 180 -1.19 7.27 14.31
N GLY A 181 -1.18 7.72 13.06
CA GLY A 181 -0.95 6.88 11.89
C GLY A 181 -0.62 7.70 10.65
N SER A 182 -0.67 7.04 9.49
CA SER A 182 -0.53 7.70 8.20
C SER A 182 -1.70 8.63 7.88
N TYR A 183 -1.54 9.47 6.86
CA TYR A 183 -2.61 10.34 6.36
C TYR A 183 -3.84 9.54 5.87
N ALA A 184 -3.70 8.23 5.60
CA ALA A 184 -4.77 7.36 5.16
C ALA A 184 -5.35 6.50 6.31
N GLY A 185 -4.93 6.74 7.56
CA GLY A 185 -5.41 6.05 8.75
C GLY A 185 -4.82 4.67 9.00
N ALA A 186 -3.68 4.35 8.38
CA ALA A 186 -2.93 3.13 8.65
C ALA A 186 -2.06 3.28 9.91
N MET A 187 -1.96 2.22 10.71
CA MET A 187 -1.48 2.29 12.10
C MET A 187 -0.39 1.26 12.41
N GLY A 188 0.48 1.62 13.36
CA GLY A 188 1.45 0.71 13.97
C GLY A 188 2.54 0.23 13.04
N PHE A 189 3.34 -0.74 13.51
CA PHE A 189 4.51 -1.28 12.82
C PHE A 189 4.22 -1.78 11.40
N GLY A 190 3.05 -2.39 11.20
CA GLY A 190 2.61 -2.95 9.92
C GLY A 190 1.74 -2.01 9.08
N GLN A 191 1.43 -0.80 9.53
CA GLN A 191 0.49 0.10 8.83
C GLN A 191 -0.84 -0.58 8.47
N PHE A 192 -1.49 -1.21 9.46
CA PHE A 192 -2.83 -1.77 9.26
C PHE A 192 -3.87 -0.64 9.27
N ILE A 193 -4.74 -0.61 8.26
CA ILE A 193 -5.99 0.15 8.34
C ILE A 193 -6.92 -0.47 9.40
N PRO A 194 -7.90 0.28 9.97
CA PRO A 194 -8.73 -0.23 11.05
C PRO A 194 -9.45 -1.55 10.73
N SER A 195 -9.99 -1.72 9.53
CA SER A 195 -10.62 -2.99 9.15
C SER A 195 -9.62 -4.14 9.15
N SER A 196 -8.41 -3.95 8.61
CA SER A 196 -7.34 -4.95 8.66
C SER A 196 -6.92 -5.28 10.10
N TYR A 197 -6.83 -4.28 10.98
CA TYR A 197 -6.54 -4.49 12.40
C TYR A 197 -7.58 -5.43 13.02
N ARG A 198 -8.87 -5.09 12.89
CA ARG A 198 -9.94 -5.89 13.49
C ARG A 198 -9.96 -7.33 12.99
N HIS A 199 -9.70 -7.55 11.70
CA HIS A 199 -9.80 -8.87 11.07
C HIS A 199 -8.54 -9.74 11.19
N TYR A 200 -7.35 -9.14 11.16
CA TYR A 200 -6.11 -9.89 11.01
C TYR A 200 -5.14 -9.72 12.19
N ALA A 201 -5.37 -8.75 13.08
CA ALA A 201 -4.55 -8.65 14.27
C ALA A 201 -4.72 -9.90 15.14
N VAL A 202 -3.62 -10.38 15.69
CA VAL A 202 -3.55 -11.49 16.63
C VAL A 202 -2.79 -11.07 17.88
N ASP A 203 -3.23 -11.56 19.04
CA ASP A 203 -2.47 -11.52 20.28
C ASP A 203 -1.39 -12.60 20.14
N PHE A 204 -0.20 -12.18 19.74
CA PHE A 204 0.90 -13.10 19.50
C PHE A 204 1.80 -13.20 20.73
N SER A 205 1.79 -12.19 21.60
CA SER A 205 2.50 -12.20 22.87
C SER A 205 1.81 -13.04 23.95
N GLY A 206 0.50 -13.28 23.83
CA GLY A 206 -0.32 -14.03 24.77
C GLY A 206 -0.75 -13.24 26.00
N ASP A 207 -0.70 -11.91 25.96
CA ASP A 207 -1.04 -11.03 27.08
C ASP A 207 -2.54 -10.67 27.17
N GLY A 208 -3.34 -11.17 26.22
CA GLY A 208 -4.77 -10.94 26.11
C GLY A 208 -5.14 -9.71 25.29
N ARG A 209 -4.18 -9.01 24.66
CA ARG A 209 -4.40 -7.82 23.83
C ARG A 209 -3.79 -7.99 22.45
N ARG A 210 -4.34 -7.26 21.47
CA ARG A 210 -3.72 -7.15 20.14
C ARG A 210 -3.16 -5.75 20.02
N ASP A 211 -1.89 -5.52 20.38
CA ASP A 211 -1.27 -4.19 20.33
C ASP A 211 -0.26 -4.07 19.16
N LEU A 212 -0.74 -3.64 17.99
CA LEU A 212 0.11 -3.45 16.81
C LEU A 212 0.94 -2.15 16.85
N LEU A 213 0.73 -1.31 17.88
CA LEU A 213 1.34 0.01 18.01
C LEU A 213 2.63 -0.09 18.81
N ASN A 214 2.61 -0.81 19.94
CA ASN A 214 3.75 -0.87 20.87
C ASN A 214 4.30 -2.28 21.07
N ASN A 215 3.55 -3.33 20.74
CA ASN A 215 4.00 -4.71 20.89
C ASN A 215 4.52 -5.26 19.55
N LYS A 216 5.84 -5.45 19.45
CA LYS A 216 6.47 -6.02 18.25
C LYS A 216 6.00 -7.44 17.97
N GLN A 217 5.71 -8.23 19.00
CA GLN A 217 5.27 -9.62 18.81
C GLN A 217 3.91 -9.67 18.12
N ASP A 218 2.96 -8.87 18.60
CA ASP A 218 1.64 -8.79 17.98
C ASP A 218 1.73 -8.25 16.56
N ALA A 219 2.57 -7.23 16.32
CA ALA A 219 2.83 -6.73 14.97
C ALA A 219 3.38 -7.82 14.03
N ILE A 220 4.40 -8.56 14.45
CA ILE A 220 5.02 -9.66 13.69
C ILE A 220 3.98 -10.75 13.39
N GLY A 221 3.29 -11.22 14.43
CA GLY A 221 2.25 -12.25 14.29
C GLY A 221 1.10 -11.82 13.40
N SER A 222 0.71 -10.55 13.47
CA SER A 222 -0.40 -10.01 12.68
C SER A 222 -0.05 -9.83 11.22
N VAL A 223 1.18 -9.38 10.91
CA VAL A 223 1.67 -9.36 9.51
C VAL A 223 1.68 -10.79 8.95
N ALA A 224 2.21 -11.76 9.70
CA ALA A 224 2.20 -13.16 9.28
C ALA A 224 0.78 -13.70 9.06
N ASN A 225 -0.14 -13.46 10.01
CA ASN A 225 -1.53 -13.86 9.88
C ASN A 225 -2.21 -13.20 8.68
N TYR A 226 -1.94 -11.92 8.40
CA TYR A 226 -2.47 -11.23 7.22
C TYR A 226 -2.10 -11.98 5.93
N PHE A 227 -0.82 -12.31 5.77
CA PHE A 227 -0.34 -13.05 4.59
C PHE A 227 -0.96 -14.44 4.48
N HIS A 228 -1.05 -15.15 5.61
CA HIS A 228 -1.70 -16.45 5.69
C HIS A 228 -3.16 -16.41 5.24
N GLN A 229 -3.95 -15.49 5.80
CA GLN A 229 -5.38 -15.34 5.49
C GLN A 229 -5.62 -14.91 4.03
N HIS A 230 -4.63 -14.28 3.39
CA HIS A 230 -4.67 -13.93 1.98
C HIS A 230 -4.14 -15.02 1.04
N GLY A 231 -3.73 -16.17 1.57
CA GLY A 231 -3.35 -17.34 0.79
C GLY A 231 -1.88 -17.39 0.41
N TRP A 232 -0.98 -16.86 1.25
CA TRP A 232 0.46 -17.07 1.09
C TRP A 232 0.80 -18.58 1.09
N GLN A 233 1.74 -18.96 0.25
CA GLN A 233 2.24 -20.33 0.12
C GLN A 233 3.74 -20.34 0.45
N ARG A 234 4.11 -20.76 1.67
CA ARG A 234 5.52 -20.79 2.11
C ARG A 234 6.42 -21.52 1.11
N GLY A 235 7.57 -20.94 0.80
CA GLY A 235 8.56 -21.50 -0.13
C GLY A 235 8.14 -21.53 -1.61
N ALA A 236 6.90 -21.13 -1.95
CA ALA A 236 6.49 -21.00 -3.34
C ALA A 236 7.10 -19.73 -3.97
N PRO A 237 7.47 -19.77 -5.27
CA PRO A 237 8.04 -18.62 -5.94
C PRO A 237 7.08 -17.42 -5.95
N VAL A 238 7.62 -16.23 -5.72
CA VAL A 238 6.87 -14.97 -5.76
C VAL A 238 6.83 -14.45 -7.20
N THR A 239 8.00 -14.24 -7.80
CA THR A 239 8.16 -13.84 -9.20
C THR A 239 9.22 -14.68 -9.91
N LEU A 240 9.14 -14.72 -11.24
CA LEU A 240 10.17 -15.28 -12.12
C LEU A 240 10.51 -14.27 -13.21
N GLU A 241 11.80 -14.06 -13.44
CA GLU A 241 12.28 -13.16 -14.49
C GLU A 241 11.98 -13.74 -15.89
N LEU A 242 11.63 -12.87 -16.84
CA LEU A 242 11.33 -13.24 -18.21
C LEU A 242 12.34 -12.64 -19.19
N ASN A 243 12.83 -13.46 -20.11
CA ASN A 243 13.51 -13.02 -21.31
C ASN A 243 12.49 -12.49 -22.32
N HIS A 244 12.75 -11.32 -22.88
CA HIS A 244 11.97 -10.74 -23.96
C HIS A 244 12.88 -10.47 -25.16
N THR A 245 12.68 -11.20 -26.26
CA THR A 245 13.67 -11.29 -27.36
C THR A 245 13.31 -10.45 -28.59
N VAL A 246 12.32 -9.56 -28.47
CA VAL A 246 11.84 -8.69 -29.56
C VAL A 246 11.56 -7.29 -29.02
N ASP A 247 11.59 -6.27 -29.89
CA ASP A 247 11.37 -4.88 -29.49
C ASP A 247 9.87 -4.52 -29.34
N THR A 248 8.98 -5.36 -29.84
CA THR A 248 7.52 -5.14 -29.76
C THR A 248 6.99 -5.56 -28.39
N ALA A 249 6.02 -4.82 -27.85
CA ALA A 249 5.44 -5.16 -26.54
C ALA A 249 4.86 -6.59 -26.52
N PRO A 250 4.93 -7.31 -25.38
CA PRO A 250 4.33 -8.62 -25.24
C PRO A 250 2.84 -8.62 -25.59
N LYS A 251 2.36 -9.73 -26.16
CA LYS A 251 0.93 -9.94 -26.44
C LYS A 251 0.10 -9.99 -25.17
N ALA A 252 0.66 -10.56 -24.10
CA ALA A 252 0.02 -10.64 -22.80
C ALA A 252 -0.13 -9.25 -22.18
N LYS A 253 -1.25 -9.02 -21.50
CA LYS A 253 -1.55 -7.73 -20.90
C LYS A 253 -0.75 -7.54 -19.62
N VAL A 254 -0.01 -6.44 -19.54
CA VAL A 254 0.64 -6.00 -18.29
C VAL A 254 -0.44 -5.77 -17.22
N TRP A 255 -0.25 -6.39 -16.06
CA TRP A 255 -1.14 -6.24 -14.94
C TRP A 255 -0.91 -4.92 -14.22
N VAL A 256 -2.00 -4.25 -13.90
CA VAL A 256 -1.99 -2.97 -13.16
C VAL A 256 -2.67 -3.13 -11.82
N LYS A 257 -3.86 -3.74 -11.80
CA LYS A 257 -4.68 -3.94 -10.60
C LYS A 257 -5.73 -5.02 -10.82
N GLY A 258 -6.35 -5.46 -9.73
CA GLY A 258 -7.46 -6.42 -9.74
C GLY A 258 -7.01 -7.88 -9.60
N LYS A 259 -7.94 -8.82 -9.71
CA LYS A 259 -7.62 -10.25 -9.63
C LYS A 259 -6.81 -10.70 -10.86
N PRO A 260 -5.89 -11.66 -10.73
CA PRO A 260 -5.22 -12.28 -11.87
C PRO A 260 -6.21 -12.94 -12.81
N THR A 261 -6.19 -12.58 -14.09
CA THR A 261 -7.09 -13.17 -15.12
C THR A 261 -6.36 -14.04 -16.13
N GLN A 262 -5.06 -13.84 -16.33
CA GLN A 262 -4.23 -14.63 -17.24
C GLN A 262 -3.65 -15.84 -16.50
N THR A 263 -3.36 -16.90 -17.24
CA THR A 263 -2.57 -18.05 -16.78
C THR A 263 -1.11 -17.89 -17.16
N VAL A 264 -0.24 -18.76 -16.64
CA VAL A 264 1.16 -18.85 -17.09
C VAL A 264 1.22 -19.14 -18.60
N ALA A 265 0.38 -20.05 -19.11
CA ALA A 265 0.29 -20.37 -20.53
C ALA A 265 -0.15 -19.19 -21.41
N ASP A 266 -1.01 -18.29 -20.89
CA ASP A 266 -1.42 -17.09 -21.62
C ASP A 266 -0.29 -16.05 -21.75
N ILE A 267 0.67 -16.07 -20.80
CA ILE A 267 1.76 -15.09 -20.72
C ILE A 267 2.99 -15.57 -21.47
N LEU A 268 3.41 -16.82 -21.26
CA LEU A 268 4.64 -17.35 -21.84
C LEU A 268 4.47 -17.63 -23.33
N THR A 269 5.44 -17.16 -24.12
CA THR A 269 5.52 -17.35 -25.57
C THR A 269 6.97 -17.59 -25.97
N PRO A 270 7.25 -18.00 -27.22
CA PRO A 270 8.64 -18.13 -27.68
C PRO A 270 9.47 -16.84 -27.55
N THR A 271 8.83 -15.67 -27.59
CA THR A 271 9.49 -14.36 -27.47
C THR A 271 9.42 -13.75 -26.07
N LEU A 272 8.63 -14.34 -25.16
CA LEU A 272 8.54 -13.97 -23.75
C LEU A 272 8.60 -15.25 -22.91
N SER A 273 9.80 -15.65 -22.52
CA SER A 273 10.09 -16.95 -21.91
C SER A 273 10.75 -16.81 -20.55
N LEU A 274 10.76 -17.87 -19.73
CA LEU A 274 11.45 -17.84 -18.44
C LEU A 274 12.96 -17.62 -18.65
N ALA A 275 13.56 -16.70 -17.89
CA ALA A 275 15.00 -16.45 -17.94
C ALA A 275 15.82 -17.64 -17.43
N LYS A 276 15.25 -18.40 -16.48
CA LYS A 276 15.81 -19.65 -15.96
C LYS A 276 14.74 -20.74 -16.03
N ALA A 277 15.11 -21.92 -16.53
CA ALA A 277 14.21 -23.05 -16.62
C ALA A 277 13.69 -23.43 -15.22
N LYS A 278 12.37 -23.58 -15.11
CA LYS A 278 11.70 -23.97 -13.87
C LYS A 278 10.44 -24.73 -14.21
N ASP A 279 10.19 -25.81 -13.47
CA ASP A 279 8.91 -26.50 -13.55
C ASP A 279 7.82 -25.62 -12.92
N ILE A 280 6.76 -25.37 -13.68
CA ILE A 280 5.67 -24.49 -13.29
C ILE A 280 4.37 -24.96 -13.93
N ASP A 281 3.30 -25.03 -13.13
CA ASP A 281 1.96 -25.33 -13.65
C ASP A 281 1.52 -24.22 -14.61
N ALA A 282 1.40 -24.57 -15.89
CA ALA A 282 1.03 -23.64 -16.96
C ALA A 282 -0.42 -23.13 -16.82
N SER A 283 -1.29 -23.86 -16.11
CA SER A 283 -2.71 -23.52 -15.93
C SER A 283 -2.97 -22.56 -14.77
N GLN A 284 -2.01 -22.40 -13.86
CA GLN A 284 -2.16 -21.52 -12.70
C GLN A 284 -2.28 -20.06 -13.14
N ARG A 285 -2.99 -19.26 -12.33
CA ARG A 285 -3.13 -17.83 -12.57
C ARG A 285 -1.80 -17.11 -12.34
N ALA A 286 -1.50 -16.15 -13.21
CA ALA A 286 -0.28 -15.35 -13.16
C ALA A 286 -0.52 -13.91 -13.65
N LEU A 287 0.49 -13.08 -13.40
CA LEU A 287 0.52 -11.66 -13.70
C LEU A 287 1.74 -11.36 -14.58
N LEU A 288 1.56 -10.60 -15.65
CA LEU A 288 2.69 -9.99 -16.34
C LEU A 288 3.01 -8.66 -15.66
N VAL A 289 4.16 -8.59 -15.01
CA VAL A 289 4.65 -7.38 -14.34
C VAL A 289 5.70 -6.73 -15.24
N LYS A 290 5.59 -5.42 -15.42
CA LYS A 290 6.53 -4.61 -16.21
C LYS A 290 7.24 -3.64 -15.28
N LEU A 291 8.56 -3.59 -15.34
CA LEU A 291 9.38 -2.64 -14.59
C LEU A 291 10.21 -1.79 -15.55
N ASP A 292 10.07 -0.47 -15.44
CA ASP A 292 10.76 0.49 -16.30
C ASP A 292 12.14 0.88 -15.72
N GLN A 293 13.20 0.40 -16.36
CA GLN A 293 14.59 0.80 -16.12
C GLN A 293 14.98 1.98 -17.03
N PRO A 294 16.13 2.65 -16.81
CA PRO A 294 16.52 3.82 -17.60
C PRO A 294 16.67 3.53 -19.10
N GLU A 295 17.19 2.35 -19.45
CA GLU A 295 17.51 1.95 -20.83
C GLU A 295 16.84 0.65 -21.26
N ALA A 296 16.05 0.03 -20.38
CA ALA A 296 15.44 -1.27 -20.63
C ALA A 296 14.07 -1.40 -19.96
N THR A 297 13.30 -2.39 -20.40
CA THR A 297 12.10 -2.84 -19.70
C THR A 297 12.34 -4.27 -19.23
N GLU A 298 12.12 -4.51 -17.95
CA GLU A 298 12.11 -5.85 -17.40
C GLU A 298 10.68 -6.38 -17.35
N TYR A 299 10.51 -7.64 -17.72
CA TYR A 299 9.27 -8.37 -17.57
C TYR A 299 9.44 -9.49 -16.54
N TRP A 300 8.45 -9.60 -15.67
CA TRP A 300 8.43 -10.59 -14.62
C TRP A 300 7.08 -11.31 -14.63
N LEU A 301 7.13 -12.63 -14.43
CA LEU A 301 5.95 -13.44 -14.18
C LEU A 301 5.67 -13.39 -12.67
N GLY A 302 4.66 -12.62 -12.27
CA GLY A 302 4.16 -12.59 -10.90
C GLY A 302 3.19 -13.74 -10.63
N LEU A 303 3.42 -14.49 -9.56
CA LEU A 303 2.64 -15.67 -9.19
C LEU A 303 1.71 -15.37 -8.01
N ASN A 304 1.11 -16.41 -7.41
CA ASN A 304 0.17 -16.28 -6.29
C ASN A 304 0.76 -15.41 -5.17
N ASN A 305 1.96 -15.73 -4.69
CA ASN A 305 2.57 -14.99 -3.59
C ASN A 305 2.85 -13.51 -3.95
N PHE A 306 3.18 -13.21 -5.21
CA PHE A 306 3.28 -11.80 -5.63
C PHE A 306 1.92 -11.11 -5.51
N TYR A 307 0.85 -11.75 -5.98
CA TYR A 307 -0.51 -11.24 -5.81
C TYR A 307 -0.89 -11.08 -4.34
N VAL A 308 -0.49 -11.98 -3.45
CA VAL A 308 -0.70 -11.88 -2.00
C VAL A 308 -0.05 -10.61 -1.43
N ILE A 309 1.20 -10.28 -1.82
CA ILE A 309 1.84 -9.01 -1.39
C ILE A 309 1.01 -7.80 -1.85
N THR A 310 0.45 -7.84 -3.07
CA THR A 310 -0.40 -6.74 -3.56
C THR A 310 -1.71 -6.56 -2.78
N ARG A 311 -2.09 -7.52 -1.93
CA ARG A 311 -3.25 -7.37 -1.03
C ARG A 311 -2.96 -6.37 0.06
N TYR A 312 -1.71 -6.34 0.53
CA TYR A 312 -1.22 -5.41 1.54
C TYR A 312 -1.21 -3.98 1.02
N ASN A 313 -0.65 -3.76 -0.17
CA ASN A 313 -0.74 -2.51 -0.92
C ASN A 313 -0.91 -2.82 -2.41
N ARG A 314 -1.94 -2.23 -3.04
CA ARG A 314 -2.39 -2.55 -4.41
C ARG A 314 -1.49 -1.95 -5.50
N SER A 315 -0.19 -2.14 -5.39
CA SER A 315 0.82 -1.65 -6.33
C SER A 315 1.80 -2.76 -6.73
N PRO A 316 2.03 -2.99 -8.04
CA PRO A 316 3.05 -3.94 -8.49
C PRO A 316 4.47 -3.50 -8.10
N LEU A 317 4.75 -2.19 -8.10
CA LEU A 317 6.07 -1.67 -7.70
C LEU A 317 6.32 -1.91 -6.21
N TYR A 318 5.31 -1.68 -5.37
CA TYR A 318 5.39 -1.99 -3.94
C TYR A 318 5.68 -3.49 -3.74
N ALA A 319 4.92 -4.37 -4.40
CA ALA A 319 5.09 -5.81 -4.23
C ALA A 319 6.46 -6.30 -4.69
N MET A 320 7.00 -5.73 -5.77
CA MET A 320 8.35 -6.01 -6.21
C MET A 320 9.40 -5.49 -5.23
N ALA A 321 9.22 -4.29 -4.66
CA ALA A 321 10.13 -3.74 -3.67
C ALA A 321 10.16 -4.58 -2.38
N VAL A 322 8.99 -5.02 -1.89
CA VAL A 322 8.90 -5.98 -0.76
C VAL A 322 9.64 -7.26 -1.08
N TYR A 323 9.37 -7.86 -2.24
CA TYR A 323 9.98 -9.13 -2.57
C TYR A 323 11.50 -9.02 -2.72
N GLN A 324 12.02 -8.08 -3.51
CA GLN A 324 13.46 -7.91 -3.69
C GLN A 324 14.17 -7.53 -2.37
N PHE A 325 13.55 -6.69 -1.54
CA PHE A 325 14.10 -6.37 -0.23
C PHE A 325 14.12 -7.59 0.70
N SER A 326 13.10 -8.44 0.66
CA SER A 326 13.08 -9.70 1.41
C SER A 326 14.19 -10.65 0.98
N GLN A 327 14.53 -10.69 -0.31
CA GLN A 327 15.65 -11.49 -0.82
C GLN A 327 17.00 -10.96 -0.34
N GLN A 328 17.17 -9.63 -0.27
CA GLN A 328 18.39 -9.01 0.30
C GLN A 328 18.54 -9.36 1.79
N LEU A 329 17.44 -9.28 2.56
CA LEU A 329 17.42 -9.66 3.97
C LEU A 329 17.79 -11.12 4.17
N GLU A 330 17.14 -12.03 3.44
CA GLU A 330 17.41 -13.48 3.53
C GLU A 330 18.87 -13.81 3.21
N ALA A 331 19.39 -13.28 2.09
CA ALA A 331 20.77 -13.51 1.70
C ALA A 331 21.77 -13.00 2.73
N ALA A 332 21.56 -11.80 3.27
CA ALA A 332 22.46 -11.20 4.25
C ALA A 332 22.35 -11.85 5.64
N TYR A 333 21.15 -12.29 6.05
CA TYR A 333 20.93 -12.95 7.34
C TYR A 333 21.61 -14.32 7.42
N HIS A 334 21.71 -15.04 6.31
CA HIS A 334 22.36 -16.36 6.24
C HIS A 334 23.86 -16.33 5.90
N ALA A 335 24.39 -15.16 5.52
CA ALA A 335 25.82 -15.00 5.23
C ALA A 335 26.67 -14.77 6.49
N ASN A 336 26.05 -14.40 7.62
CA ASN A 336 26.67 -14.12 8.91
C ASN A 336 26.36 -15.19 9.95
#